data_AF-A0A3M8X6U4-F1
#
_entry.id   AF-A0A3M8X6U4-F1
#
_cell.length_a   1.000
_cell.length_b   1.000
_cell.length_c   1.000
_cell.angle_alpha   90.00
_cell.angle_beta   90.00
_cell.angle_gamma   90.00
#
_symmetry.space_group_name_H-M   'P 1'
#
loop_
_entity.id
_entity.type
_entity.pdbx_description
1 polymer ?
#
loop_
_entity_poly.entity_id
_entity_poly.type
_entity_poly.pdbx_seq_one_letter_code
_entity_poly.pdbx_strand_id
1 'polypeptide(L)'
;MDFPAFTDSAPLTALEIEALRALHVTLQDLRHEYESALAVTHRYQRLKENAEVYAQGRGLTHHPDALHQLGRLAYRYERGVGLLVWRYASAAAVLGIRVLDRIVGDRPALTAVAVTRLCEEPSLGQLRDALSIPCSDLLIAREPEVQDRHEERRHALLRAVEDIIEFAAELEKGPRDTAALWSGWLTTFDRPDVDPLYEGVLDGLLSLAGQLPYEISWYLTQSRAGALPHQTRT
;
A
#
# COMPACT_ATOMS: atom_id res chain seq x y z
N MET A 1 4.00 13.15 9.98
CA MET A 1 4.96 13.75 9.03
C MET A 1 4.17 14.58 8.04
N ASP A 2 4.46 15.88 7.96
CA ASP A 2 3.61 16.81 7.20
C ASP A 2 3.81 16.62 5.69
N PHE A 3 2.72 16.76 4.93
CA PHE A 3 2.78 16.65 3.47
C PHE A 3 3.68 17.75 2.89
N PRO A 4 4.60 17.43 1.96
CA PRO A 4 5.51 18.42 1.38
C PRO A 4 4.80 19.60 0.71
N ALA A 5 5.39 20.79 0.84
CA ALA A 5 4.90 21.99 0.18
C ALA A 5 5.38 22.02 -1.29
N PHE A 6 4.47 21.79 -2.23
CA PHE A 6 4.70 22.00 -3.65
C PHE A 6 4.38 23.45 -4.01
N THR A 7 5.35 24.19 -4.56
CA THR A 7 5.13 25.57 -5.03
C THR A 7 4.57 25.57 -6.45
N ASP A 8 3.79 26.60 -6.83
CA ASP A 8 3.12 26.73 -8.14
C ASP A 8 4.06 26.69 -9.36
N SER A 9 5.36 26.85 -9.15
CA SER A 9 6.42 26.73 -10.15
C SER A 9 6.91 25.30 -10.39
N ALA A 10 6.27 24.28 -9.80
CA ALA A 10 6.61 22.87 -10.04
C ALA A 10 5.93 22.36 -11.33
N PRO A 11 6.53 21.38 -12.04
CA PRO A 11 5.90 20.68 -13.19
C PRO A 11 4.72 19.77 -12.77
N LEU A 12 4.11 20.04 -11.61
CA LEU A 12 2.96 19.34 -11.06
C LEU A 12 1.71 20.19 -11.28
N THR A 13 0.62 19.57 -11.71
CA THR A 13 -0.68 20.23 -11.76
C THR A 13 -1.28 20.33 -10.36
N ALA A 14 -2.18 21.31 -10.17
CA ALA A 14 -2.92 21.46 -8.92
C ALA A 14 -3.67 20.17 -8.53
N LEU A 15 -4.23 19.47 -9.53
CA LEU A 15 -4.98 18.22 -9.31
C LEU A 15 -4.09 17.06 -8.87
N GLU A 16 -2.88 16.93 -9.41
CA GLU A 16 -1.92 15.91 -8.95
C GLU A 16 -1.48 16.18 -7.50
N ILE A 17 -1.25 17.45 -7.16
CA ILE A 17 -0.92 17.85 -5.79
C ILE A 17 -2.07 17.55 -4.84
N GLU A 18 -3.30 17.88 -5.23
CA GLU A 18 -4.51 17.61 -4.46
C GLU A 18 -4.70 16.11 -4.24
N ALA A 19 -4.57 15.29 -5.28
CA ALA A 19 -4.71 13.85 -5.21
C ALA A 19 -3.64 13.21 -4.29
N LEU A 20 -2.37 13.60 -4.45
CA LEU A 20 -1.28 13.13 -3.58
C LEU A 20 -1.53 13.52 -2.12
N ARG A 21 -2.00 14.74 -1.86
CA ARG A 21 -2.31 15.22 -0.51
C ARG A 21 -3.48 14.46 0.10
N ALA A 22 -4.56 14.29 -0.66
CA ALA A 22 -5.75 13.60 -0.19
C ALA A 22 -5.43 12.15 0.20
N LEU A 23 -4.68 11.43 -0.65
CA LEU A 23 -4.23 10.07 -0.36
C LEU A 23 -3.28 10.02 0.85
N HIS A 24 -2.34 10.96 0.96
CA HIS A 24 -1.41 11.02 2.10
C HIS A 24 -2.13 11.22 3.43
N VAL A 25 -3.07 12.17 3.50
CA VAL A 25 -3.87 12.41 4.72
C VAL A 25 -4.73 11.19 5.05
N THR A 26 -5.42 10.63 4.05
CA THR A 26 -6.24 9.41 4.22
C THR A 26 -5.40 8.25 4.77
N LEU A 27 -4.18 8.07 4.27
CA LEU A 27 -3.29 7.01 4.74
C LEU A 27 -2.79 7.22 6.15
N GLN A 28 -2.59 8.47 6.58
CA GLN A 28 -2.25 8.75 7.97
C GLN A 28 -3.38 8.31 8.89
N ASP A 29 -4.62 8.69 8.59
CA ASP A 29 -5.78 8.31 9.40
C ASP A 29 -5.98 6.78 9.43
N LEU A 30 -5.94 6.14 8.25
CA LEU A 30 -6.11 4.70 8.12
C LEU A 30 -5.00 3.89 8.80
N ARG A 31 -3.76 4.40 8.81
CA ARG A 31 -2.66 3.74 9.52
C ARG A 31 -2.92 3.68 11.02
N HIS A 32 -3.35 4.78 11.64
CA HIS A 32 -3.65 4.79 13.07
C HIS A 32 -4.83 3.87 13.40
N GLU A 33 -5.85 3.86 12.53
CA GLU A 33 -7.00 2.97 12.67
C GLU A 33 -6.59 1.50 12.56
N TYR A 34 -5.67 1.18 11.64
CA TYR A 34 -5.16 -0.18 11.46
C TYR A 34 -4.32 -0.66 12.64
N GLU A 35 -3.41 0.18 13.14
CA GLU A 35 -2.65 -0.09 14.36
C GLU A 35 -3.58 -0.33 15.56
N SER A 36 -4.69 0.42 15.65
CA SER A 36 -5.72 0.23 16.67
C SER A 36 -6.46 -1.10 16.50
N ALA A 37 -6.81 -1.47 15.27
CA ALA A 37 -7.49 -2.73 14.99
C ALA A 37 -6.60 -3.96 15.31
N LEU A 38 -5.32 -3.91 14.94
CA LEU A 38 -4.33 -4.93 15.32
C LEU A 38 -4.21 -5.08 16.83
N ALA A 39 -4.17 -3.97 17.58
CA ALA A 39 -4.11 -4.00 19.04
C ALA A 39 -5.33 -4.70 19.66
N VAL A 40 -6.53 -4.50 19.08
CA VAL A 40 -7.76 -5.18 19.51
C VAL A 40 -7.67 -6.69 19.24
N THR A 41 -7.21 -7.10 18.07
CA THR A 41 -7.03 -8.53 17.74
C THR A 41 -5.99 -9.20 18.63
N HIS A 42 -4.82 -8.59 18.84
CA HIS A 42 -3.79 -9.11 19.74
C HIS A 42 -4.31 -9.26 21.19
N ARG A 43 -5.09 -8.29 21.67
CA ARG A 43 -5.72 -8.38 22.98
C ARG A 43 -6.68 -9.56 23.05
N TYR A 44 -7.49 -9.80 22.02
CA TYR A 44 -8.36 -10.95 21.96
C TYR A 44 -7.58 -12.27 21.97
N GLN A 45 -6.51 -12.41 21.17
CA GLN A 45 -5.71 -13.64 21.13
C GLN A 45 -5.22 -14.03 22.53
N ARG A 46 -4.70 -13.05 23.29
CA ARG A 46 -4.30 -13.27 24.69
C ARG A 46 -5.46 -13.66 25.61
N LEU A 47 -6.65 -13.07 25.42
CA LEU A 47 -7.82 -13.42 26.21
C LEU A 47 -8.33 -14.83 25.90
N LYS A 48 -8.26 -15.24 24.64
CA LYS A 48 -8.60 -16.59 24.18
C LYS A 48 -7.70 -17.64 24.85
N GLU A 49 -6.39 -17.44 24.80
CA GLU A 49 -5.40 -18.33 25.46
C GLU A 49 -5.71 -18.50 26.96
N ASN A 50 -5.98 -17.40 27.66
CA ASN A 50 -6.34 -17.44 29.08
C ASN A 50 -7.65 -18.22 29.31
N ALA A 51 -8.66 -18.00 28.47
CA ALA A 51 -9.97 -18.64 28.62
C ALA A 51 -9.93 -20.15 28.36
N GLU A 52 -9.09 -20.60 27.41
CA GLU A 52 -8.84 -22.02 27.16
C GLU A 52 -8.26 -22.71 28.41
N VAL A 53 -7.31 -22.07 29.09
CA VAL A 53 -6.75 -22.57 30.36
C VAL A 53 -7.81 -22.64 31.46
N TYR A 54 -8.64 -21.59 31.61
CA TYR A 54 -9.68 -21.56 32.65
C TYR A 54 -10.85 -22.52 32.40
N ALA A 55 -11.11 -22.88 31.15
CA ALA A 55 -12.19 -23.80 30.78
C ALA A 55 -11.80 -25.28 30.88
N GLN A 56 -10.51 -25.60 31.04
CA GLN A 56 -10.05 -26.98 31.19
C GLN A 56 -10.75 -27.68 32.37
N GLY A 57 -11.47 -28.77 32.07
CA GLY A 57 -12.19 -29.57 33.06
C GLY A 57 -13.49 -28.95 33.59
N ARG A 58 -13.98 -27.85 33.00
CA ARG A 58 -15.25 -27.20 33.40
C ARG A 58 -16.36 -27.46 32.37
N GLY A 59 -17.59 -27.64 32.86
CA GLY A 59 -18.77 -27.88 32.01
C GLY A 59 -19.51 -26.63 31.53
N LEU A 60 -19.18 -25.44 32.05
CA LEU A 60 -19.82 -24.16 31.66
C LEU A 60 -18.93 -23.40 30.67
N THR A 61 -19.48 -23.05 29.49
CA THR A 61 -18.72 -22.46 28.37
C THR A 61 -19.05 -20.99 28.09
N HIS A 62 -19.90 -20.34 28.89
CA HIS A 62 -20.36 -18.97 28.62
C HIS A 62 -19.22 -17.94 28.44
N HIS A 63 -18.15 -18.05 29.24
CA HIS A 63 -17.00 -17.16 29.15
C HIS A 63 -16.17 -17.37 27.87
N PRO A 64 -15.71 -18.60 27.53
CA PRO A 64 -15.02 -18.83 26.26
C PRO A 64 -15.90 -18.56 25.03
N ASP A 65 -17.21 -18.83 25.09
CA ASP A 65 -18.14 -18.51 24.00
C ASP A 65 -18.25 -17.00 23.76
N ALA A 66 -18.36 -16.19 24.82
CA ALA A 66 -18.41 -14.74 24.72
C ALA A 66 -17.09 -14.17 24.15
N LEU A 67 -15.94 -14.70 24.58
CA LEU A 67 -14.65 -14.29 24.05
C LEU A 67 -14.50 -14.69 22.58
N HIS A 68 -14.92 -15.90 22.20
CA HIS A 68 -14.90 -16.32 20.80
C HIS A 68 -15.71 -15.37 19.90
N GLN A 69 -16.91 -14.95 20.33
CA GLN A 69 -17.69 -13.95 19.58
C GLN A 69 -16.99 -12.59 19.50
N LEU A 70 -16.37 -12.13 20.59
CA LEU A 70 -15.57 -10.90 20.60
C LEU A 70 -14.41 -10.98 19.60
N GLY A 71 -13.74 -12.12 19.51
CA GLY A 71 -12.68 -12.37 18.54
C GLY A 71 -13.14 -12.26 17.10
N ARG A 72 -14.29 -12.86 16.77
CA ARG A 72 -14.87 -12.74 15.43
C ARG A 72 -15.17 -11.30 15.05
N LEU A 73 -15.57 -10.46 16.01
CA LEU A 73 -15.79 -9.03 15.79
C LEU A 73 -14.46 -8.29 15.59
N ALA A 74 -13.45 -8.59 16.40
CA ALA A 74 -12.10 -8.02 16.27
C ALA A 74 -11.49 -8.31 14.89
N TYR A 75 -11.47 -9.58 14.47
CA TYR A 75 -10.95 -9.98 13.16
C TYR A 75 -11.70 -9.33 11.99
N ARG A 76 -13.03 -9.20 12.05
CA ARG A 76 -13.80 -8.52 11.00
C ARG A 76 -13.46 -7.04 10.89
N TYR A 77 -13.28 -6.38 12.03
CA TYR A 77 -12.92 -4.97 12.08
C TYR A 77 -11.50 -4.76 11.55
N GLU A 78 -10.51 -5.51 12.05
CA GLU A 78 -9.15 -5.49 11.54
C GLU A 78 -9.09 -5.74 10.03
N ARG A 79 -9.81 -6.76 9.55
CA ARG A 79 -9.86 -7.07 8.13
C ARG A 79 -10.44 -5.94 7.29
N GLY A 80 -11.56 -5.36 7.74
CA GLY A 80 -12.19 -4.23 7.06
C GLY A 80 -11.26 -3.02 6.97
N VAL A 81 -10.56 -2.71 8.06
CA VAL A 81 -9.58 -1.60 8.09
C VAL A 81 -8.37 -1.93 7.21
N GLY A 82 -7.81 -3.14 7.29
CA GLY A 82 -6.66 -3.57 6.50
C GLY A 82 -6.92 -3.50 4.99
N LEU A 83 -8.12 -3.88 4.53
CA LEU A 83 -8.52 -3.74 3.13
C LEU A 83 -8.64 -2.27 2.69
N LEU A 84 -9.12 -1.38 3.56
CA LEU A 84 -9.13 0.07 3.28
C LEU A 84 -7.70 0.60 3.16
N VAL A 85 -6.83 0.24 4.08
CA VAL A 85 -5.42 0.63 4.05
C VAL A 85 -4.78 0.13 2.75
N TRP A 86 -4.99 -1.13 2.38
CA TRP A 86 -4.46 -1.69 1.14
C TRP A 86 -4.89 -0.85 -0.07
N ARG A 87 -6.19 -0.58 -0.20
CA ARG A 87 -6.76 0.17 -1.31
C ARG A 87 -6.10 1.53 -1.46
N TYR A 88 -5.99 2.30 -0.38
CA TYR A 88 -5.44 3.64 -0.45
C TYR A 88 -3.91 3.65 -0.53
N ALA A 89 -3.23 2.65 0.04
CA ALA A 89 -1.77 2.55 0.02
C ALA A 89 -1.28 2.15 -1.38
N SER A 90 -1.96 1.19 -2.01
CA SER A 90 -1.67 0.81 -3.39
C SER A 90 -1.98 1.95 -4.37
N ALA A 91 -3.11 2.65 -4.19
CA ALA A 91 -3.43 3.85 -4.98
C ALA A 91 -2.36 4.94 -4.86
N ALA A 92 -1.96 5.28 -3.63
CA ALA A 92 -0.92 6.27 -3.36
C ALA A 92 0.44 5.85 -3.94
N ALA A 93 0.80 4.57 -3.83
CA ALA A 93 2.02 4.03 -4.39
C ALA A 93 2.04 4.18 -5.92
N VAL A 94 0.98 3.73 -6.61
CA VAL A 94 0.91 3.80 -8.07
C VAL A 94 0.85 5.26 -8.53
N LEU A 95 0.04 6.12 -7.92
CA LEU A 95 -0.01 7.54 -8.26
C LEU A 95 1.35 8.22 -8.07
N GLY A 96 1.98 8.04 -6.90
CA GLY A 96 3.26 8.66 -6.58
C GLY A 96 4.37 8.21 -7.54
N ILE A 97 4.43 6.92 -7.85
CA ILE A 97 5.39 6.40 -8.84
C ILE A 97 5.11 6.98 -10.22
N ARG A 98 3.85 7.02 -10.68
CA ARG A 98 3.51 7.57 -12.00
C ARG A 98 3.84 9.05 -12.12
N VAL A 99 3.59 9.84 -11.06
CA VAL A 99 3.95 11.25 -11.00
C VAL A 99 5.47 11.40 -11.06
N LEU A 100 6.22 10.64 -10.24
CA LEU A 100 7.67 10.69 -10.22
C LEU A 100 8.29 10.27 -11.57
N ASP A 101 7.83 9.16 -12.13
CA ASP A 101 8.26 8.64 -13.43
C ASP A 101 8.03 9.67 -14.55
N ARG A 102 6.89 10.36 -14.55
CA ARG A 102 6.63 11.37 -15.58
C ARG A 102 7.49 12.63 -15.40
N ILE A 103 7.74 13.11 -14.17
CA ILE A 103 8.54 14.33 -13.97
C ILE A 103 10.01 14.05 -14.26
N VAL A 104 10.51 12.86 -13.94
CA VAL A 104 11.88 12.46 -14.27
C VAL A 104 12.06 12.32 -15.77
N GLY A 105 11.08 11.74 -16.46
CA GLY A 105 11.09 11.59 -17.92
C GLY A 105 10.64 12.81 -18.71
N ASP A 106 10.46 13.98 -18.07
CA ASP A 106 9.94 15.22 -18.68
C ASP A 106 8.67 15.01 -19.55
N ARG A 107 7.77 14.14 -19.07
CA ARG A 107 6.52 13.81 -19.75
C ARG A 107 5.39 14.75 -19.33
N PRO A 108 4.38 14.94 -20.21
CA PRO A 108 3.22 15.77 -19.92
C PRO A 108 2.51 15.37 -18.63
N ALA A 109 1.86 16.35 -18.00
CA ALA A 109 1.06 16.10 -16.82
C ALA A 109 -0.06 15.08 -17.06
N LEU A 110 -0.44 14.37 -16.01
CA LEU A 110 -1.54 13.43 -16.07
C LEU A 110 -2.86 14.16 -16.36
N THR A 111 -3.71 13.56 -17.19
CA THR A 111 -5.06 14.08 -17.42
C THR A 111 -5.90 13.96 -16.15
N ALA A 112 -6.92 14.81 -16.00
CA ALA A 112 -7.80 14.74 -14.82
C ALA A 112 -8.44 13.36 -14.63
N VAL A 113 -8.89 12.75 -15.73
CA VAL A 113 -9.44 11.38 -15.71
C VAL A 113 -8.41 10.36 -15.23
N ALA A 114 -7.15 10.48 -15.67
CA ALA A 114 -6.08 9.58 -15.23
C ALA A 114 -5.79 9.75 -13.73
N VAL A 115 -5.74 10.99 -13.23
CA VAL A 115 -5.51 11.26 -11.80
C VAL A 115 -6.65 10.67 -10.96
N THR A 116 -7.91 10.94 -11.30
CA THR A 116 -9.06 10.42 -10.56
C THR A 116 -9.07 8.88 -10.53
N ARG A 117 -8.77 8.22 -11.65
CA ARG A 117 -8.68 6.75 -11.70
C ARG A 117 -7.55 6.20 -10.83
N LEU A 118 -6.44 6.92 -10.73
CA LEU A 118 -5.30 6.53 -9.88
C LEU A 118 -5.55 6.77 -8.38
N CYS A 119 -6.63 7.46 -8.01
CA CYS A 119 -7.08 7.56 -6.61
C CYS A 119 -7.94 6.36 -6.18
N GLU A 120 -8.35 5.50 -7.11
CA GLU A 120 -9.06 4.26 -6.82
C GLU A 120 -8.07 3.09 -6.61
N GLU A 121 -8.57 1.94 -6.15
CA GLU A 121 -7.73 0.75 -6.02
C GLU A 121 -7.16 0.35 -7.39
N PRO A 122 -5.82 0.31 -7.56
CA PRO A 122 -5.22 -0.18 -8.78
C PRO A 122 -5.40 -1.69 -8.90
N SER A 123 -5.42 -2.21 -10.12
CA SER A 123 -5.28 -3.66 -10.28
C SER A 123 -3.92 -4.14 -9.76
N LEU A 124 -3.82 -5.42 -9.39
CA LEU A 124 -2.55 -6.01 -8.98
C LEU A 124 -1.48 -5.87 -10.08
N GLY A 125 -1.88 -5.96 -11.35
CA GLY A 125 -1.00 -5.74 -12.50
C GLY A 125 -0.50 -4.30 -12.60
N GLN A 126 -1.37 -3.31 -12.34
CA GLN A 126 -0.94 -1.90 -12.30
C GLN A 126 0.05 -1.63 -11.16
N LEU A 127 -0.16 -2.25 -9.99
CA LEU A 127 0.78 -2.15 -8.86
C LEU A 127 2.12 -2.83 -9.20
N ARG A 128 2.08 -4.04 -9.77
CA ARG A 128 3.27 -4.75 -10.24
C ARG A 128 4.06 -3.90 -11.22
N ASP A 129 3.42 -3.42 -12.27
CA ASP A 129 4.07 -2.61 -13.32
C ASP A 129 4.67 -1.32 -12.75
N ALA A 130 4.04 -0.70 -11.74
CA ALA A 130 4.60 0.46 -11.05
C ALA A 130 5.82 0.09 -10.20
N LEU A 131 5.79 -1.05 -9.49
CA LEU A 131 6.91 -1.54 -8.66
C LEU A 131 8.10 -2.02 -9.49
N SER A 132 7.87 -2.50 -10.72
CA SER A 132 8.92 -2.97 -11.63
C SER A 132 9.75 -1.86 -12.28
N ILE A 133 9.39 -0.58 -12.11
CA ILE A 133 10.22 0.52 -12.62
C ILE A 133 11.51 0.60 -11.79
N PRO A 134 12.72 0.56 -12.40
CA PRO A 134 13.98 0.63 -11.67
C PRO A 134 14.15 1.93 -10.87
N CYS A 135 14.73 1.84 -9.67
CA CYS A 135 15.07 3.02 -8.87
C CYS A 135 16.12 3.90 -9.55
N SER A 136 17.00 3.35 -10.38
CA SER A 136 17.94 4.15 -11.17
C SER A 136 17.23 5.11 -12.11
N ASP A 137 16.02 4.77 -12.54
CA ASP A 137 15.19 5.61 -13.40
C ASP A 137 14.31 6.57 -12.61
N LEU A 138 13.80 6.16 -11.44
CA LEU A 138 12.88 6.98 -10.63
C LEU A 138 13.59 7.95 -9.68
N LEU A 139 14.71 7.51 -9.12
CA LEU A 139 15.45 8.20 -8.06
C LEU A 139 16.79 8.73 -8.58
N ILE A 140 16.85 9.17 -9.83
CA ILE A 140 18.05 9.71 -10.48
C ILE A 140 18.73 10.86 -9.70
N ALA A 141 17.96 11.55 -8.84
CA ALA A 141 18.42 12.62 -7.96
C ALA A 141 19.06 12.14 -6.63
N ARG A 142 19.07 10.84 -6.38
CA ARG A 142 19.60 10.22 -5.15
C ARG A 142 20.98 9.62 -5.40
N GLU A 143 21.75 9.50 -4.33
CA GLU A 143 23.03 8.78 -4.35
C GLU A 143 22.82 7.29 -4.64
N PRO A 144 23.76 6.61 -5.32
CA PRO A 144 23.63 5.19 -5.68
C PRO A 144 23.29 4.27 -4.50
N GLU A 145 23.93 4.46 -3.34
CA GLU A 145 23.66 3.64 -2.14
C GLU A 145 22.20 3.77 -1.64
N VAL A 146 21.60 4.94 -1.84
CA VAL A 146 20.18 5.18 -1.52
C VAL A 146 19.30 4.52 -2.56
N GLN A 147 19.65 4.62 -3.85
CA GLN A 147 18.93 3.95 -4.93
C GLN A 147 18.91 2.43 -4.72
N ASP A 148 20.06 1.81 -4.43
CA ASP A 148 20.20 0.37 -4.21
C ASP A 148 19.31 -0.11 -3.06
N ARG A 149 19.30 0.62 -1.94
CA ARG A 149 18.44 0.31 -0.79
C ARG A 149 16.95 0.40 -1.13
N HIS A 150 16.56 1.39 -1.95
CA HIS A 150 15.18 1.51 -2.41
C HIS A 150 14.80 0.40 -3.38
N GLU A 151 15.75 -0.01 -4.22
CA GLU A 151 15.60 -1.09 -5.18
C GLU A 151 15.38 -2.43 -4.47
N GLU A 152 16.19 -2.75 -3.45
CA GLU A 152 16.02 -3.95 -2.62
C GLU A 152 14.61 -4.01 -1.98
N ARG A 153 14.16 -2.89 -1.40
CA ARG A 153 12.83 -2.79 -0.76
C ARG A 153 11.69 -2.95 -1.76
N ARG A 154 11.81 -2.34 -2.95
CA ARG A 154 10.80 -2.47 -4.01
C ARG A 154 10.77 -3.87 -4.59
N HIS A 155 11.91 -4.54 -4.75
CA HIS A 155 11.96 -5.94 -5.17
C HIS A 155 11.30 -6.87 -4.15
N ALA A 156 11.57 -6.67 -2.85
CA ALA A 156 10.91 -7.45 -1.81
C ALA A 156 9.38 -7.24 -1.84
N LEU A 157 8.92 -6.00 -2.00
CA LEU A 157 7.50 -5.69 -2.12
C LEU A 157 6.89 -6.26 -3.40
N LEU A 158 7.59 -6.20 -4.53
CA LEU A 158 7.17 -6.78 -5.80
C LEU A 158 6.98 -8.30 -5.68
N ARG A 159 7.93 -9.00 -5.05
CA ARG A 159 7.79 -10.44 -4.75
C ARG A 159 6.57 -10.73 -3.88
N ALA A 160 6.38 -9.96 -2.83
CA ALA A 160 5.21 -10.13 -1.96
C ALA A 160 3.87 -9.90 -2.71
N VAL A 161 3.84 -8.98 -3.70
CA VAL A 161 2.67 -8.79 -4.58
C VAL A 161 2.48 -9.96 -5.56
N GLU A 162 3.57 -10.60 -6.01
CA GLU A 162 3.50 -11.83 -6.80
C GLU A 162 2.97 -13.00 -5.96
N ASP A 163 3.42 -13.14 -4.71
CA ASP A 163 2.93 -14.17 -3.78
C ASP A 163 1.41 -14.06 -3.53
N ILE A 164 0.87 -12.83 -3.48
CA ILE A 164 -0.59 -12.60 -3.39
C ILE A 164 -1.33 -13.29 -4.54
N ILE A 165 -0.79 -13.28 -5.75
CA ILE A 165 -1.41 -13.91 -6.92
C ILE A 165 -1.39 -15.43 -6.78
N GLU A 166 -0.28 -15.99 -6.30
CA GLU A 166 -0.16 -17.42 -6.04
C GLU A 166 -1.19 -17.85 -4.99
N PHE A 167 -1.27 -17.15 -3.85
CA PHE A 167 -2.25 -17.44 -2.82
C PHE A 167 -3.69 -17.25 -3.30
N ALA A 168 -3.98 -16.20 -4.07
CA ALA A 168 -5.31 -15.98 -4.61
C ALA A 168 -5.76 -17.07 -5.60
N ALA A 169 -4.82 -17.67 -6.35
CA ALA A 169 -5.08 -18.78 -7.26
C ALA A 169 -5.42 -20.09 -6.53
N GLU A 170 -4.89 -20.28 -5.32
CA GLU A 170 -5.15 -21.46 -4.48
C GLU A 170 -6.51 -21.42 -3.77
N LEU A 171 -7.19 -20.26 -3.73
CA LEU A 171 -8.51 -20.13 -3.13
C LEU A 171 -9.56 -20.93 -3.91
N GLU A 172 -10.31 -21.82 -3.24
CA GLU A 172 -11.29 -22.74 -3.86
C GLU A 172 -12.34 -22.06 -4.76
N LYS A 173 -12.63 -20.77 -4.53
CA LYS A 173 -13.61 -19.96 -5.26
C LYS A 173 -13.01 -18.68 -5.89
N GLY A 174 -11.69 -18.64 -6.05
CA GLY A 174 -10.98 -17.55 -6.71
C GLY A 174 -10.94 -17.70 -8.24
N PRO A 175 -10.62 -16.63 -8.99
CA PRO A 175 -10.24 -16.76 -10.39
C PRO A 175 -9.01 -17.66 -10.50
N ARG A 176 -9.09 -18.71 -11.34
CA ARG A 176 -7.95 -19.60 -11.61
C ARG A 176 -7.05 -19.12 -12.73
N ASP A 177 -7.53 -18.14 -13.50
CA ASP A 177 -6.77 -17.53 -14.58
C ASP A 177 -5.88 -16.43 -14.01
N THR A 178 -4.57 -16.61 -14.17
CA THR A 178 -3.55 -15.63 -13.77
C THR A 178 -3.77 -14.26 -14.41
N ALA A 179 -4.28 -14.20 -15.65
CA ALA A 179 -4.59 -12.92 -16.29
C ALA A 179 -5.75 -12.20 -15.58
N ALA A 180 -6.79 -12.94 -15.19
CA ALA A 180 -7.90 -12.41 -14.40
C ALA A 180 -7.42 -11.89 -13.03
N LEU A 181 -6.53 -12.62 -12.36
CA LEU A 181 -5.95 -12.21 -11.07
C LEU A 181 -5.16 -10.90 -11.20
N TRP A 182 -4.26 -10.79 -12.17
CA TRP A 182 -3.51 -9.53 -12.40
C TRP A 182 -4.41 -8.36 -12.82
N SER A 183 -5.53 -8.61 -13.49
CA SER A 183 -6.47 -7.57 -13.92
C SER A 183 -7.40 -7.07 -12.80
N GLY A 184 -7.53 -7.82 -11.71
CA GLY A 184 -8.47 -7.49 -10.64
C GLY A 184 -7.85 -6.77 -9.44
N TRP A 185 -8.71 -6.51 -8.46
CA TRP A 185 -8.42 -5.81 -7.21
C TRP A 185 -8.27 -6.82 -6.06
N LEU A 186 -7.34 -6.56 -5.14
CA LEU A 186 -7.14 -7.44 -3.98
C LEU A 186 -8.42 -7.52 -3.15
N THR A 187 -9.11 -6.39 -2.97
CA THR A 187 -10.38 -6.35 -2.22
C THR A 187 -11.48 -7.23 -2.81
N THR A 188 -11.39 -7.58 -4.10
CA THR A 188 -12.33 -8.50 -4.75
C THR A 188 -11.97 -9.97 -4.51
N PHE A 189 -10.68 -10.26 -4.32
CA PHE A 189 -10.18 -11.63 -4.10
C PHE A 189 -10.21 -12.04 -2.63
N ASP A 190 -10.07 -11.09 -1.71
CA ASP A 190 -10.06 -11.33 -0.27
C ASP A 190 -11.33 -12.05 0.23
N ARG A 191 -11.18 -12.99 1.19
CA ARG A 191 -12.28 -13.85 1.67
C ARG A 191 -12.30 -13.96 3.20
N PRO A 192 -13.43 -13.71 3.87
CA PRO A 192 -13.50 -13.57 5.33
C PRO A 192 -13.08 -14.82 6.13
N ASP A 193 -13.00 -15.98 5.49
CA ASP A 193 -12.70 -17.30 6.06
C ASP A 193 -11.24 -17.77 5.90
N VAL A 194 -10.40 -17.01 5.20
CA VAL A 194 -8.96 -17.30 5.03
C VAL A 194 -8.11 -16.15 5.57
N ASP A 195 -6.82 -16.35 5.80
CA ASP A 195 -5.93 -15.27 6.23
C ASP A 195 -5.93 -14.11 5.20
N PRO A 196 -5.84 -12.85 5.63
CA PRO A 196 -5.92 -11.72 4.71
C PRO A 196 -4.77 -11.70 3.71
N LEU A 197 -5.06 -11.56 2.42
CA LEU A 197 -4.02 -11.61 1.38
C LEU A 197 -3.02 -10.46 1.47
N TYR A 198 -3.39 -9.34 2.09
CA TYR A 198 -2.48 -8.19 2.28
C TYR A 198 -1.50 -8.37 3.45
N GLU A 199 -1.65 -9.43 4.27
CA GLU A 199 -0.81 -9.67 5.44
C GLU A 199 0.66 -9.82 5.02
N GLY A 200 1.58 -9.21 5.79
CA GLY A 200 3.01 -9.16 5.48
C GLY A 200 3.41 -8.18 4.36
N VAL A 201 2.49 -7.77 3.48
CA VAL A 201 2.77 -6.85 2.37
C VAL A 201 2.47 -5.40 2.76
N LEU A 202 1.44 -5.20 3.59
CA LEU A 202 0.86 -3.89 3.88
C LEU A 202 1.85 -2.90 4.49
N ASP A 203 2.74 -3.33 5.38
CA ASP A 203 3.73 -2.45 6.03
C ASP A 203 4.75 -1.90 5.03
N GLY A 204 5.22 -2.75 4.12
CA GLY A 204 6.13 -2.35 3.04
C GLY A 204 5.46 -1.35 2.09
N LEU A 205 4.19 -1.61 1.75
CA LEU A 205 3.39 -0.75 0.89
C LEU A 205 3.10 0.62 1.54
N LEU A 206 2.73 0.64 2.83
CA LEU A 206 2.53 1.85 3.62
C LEU A 206 3.80 2.71 3.68
N SER A 207 4.95 2.07 3.90
CA SER A 207 6.25 2.74 3.93
C SER A 207 6.56 3.41 2.59
N LEU A 208 6.38 2.68 1.48
CA LEU A 208 6.58 3.21 0.13
C LEU A 208 5.62 4.37 -0.18
N ALA A 209 4.31 4.17 0.07
CA ALA A 209 3.27 5.15 -0.18
C ALA A 209 3.51 6.45 0.60
N GLY A 210 3.90 6.35 1.86
CA GLY A 210 4.25 7.49 2.69
C GLY A 210 5.52 8.21 2.27
N GLN A 211 6.45 7.52 1.60
CA GLN A 211 7.73 8.11 1.16
C GLN A 211 7.61 8.91 -0.15
N LEU A 212 6.77 8.47 -1.09
CA LEU A 212 6.73 9.02 -2.45
C LEU A 212 6.53 10.54 -2.55
N PRO A 213 5.66 11.20 -1.75
CA PRO A 213 5.56 12.66 -1.76
C PRO A 213 6.89 13.35 -1.46
N TYR A 214 7.70 12.78 -0.57
CA TYR A 214 9.02 13.32 -0.21
C TYR A 214 10.05 13.08 -1.31
N GLU A 215 10.01 11.94 -2.00
CA GLU A 215 10.87 11.70 -3.17
C GLU A 215 10.57 12.67 -4.31
N ILE A 216 9.28 12.92 -4.57
CA ILE A 216 8.84 13.93 -5.56
C ILE A 216 9.36 15.31 -5.14
N SER A 217 9.16 15.70 -3.88
CA SER A 217 9.65 17.00 -3.37
C SER A 217 11.17 17.12 -3.44
N TRP A 218 11.90 16.04 -3.15
CA TRP A 218 13.35 16.01 -3.24
C TRP A 218 13.82 16.21 -4.68
N TYR A 219 13.29 15.42 -5.61
CA TYR A 219 13.61 15.53 -7.04
C TYR A 219 13.42 16.96 -7.55
N LEU A 220 12.28 17.57 -7.23
CA LEU A 220 11.98 18.94 -7.65
C LEU A 220 12.96 19.96 -7.08
N THR A 221 13.42 19.77 -5.84
CA THR A 221 14.41 20.65 -5.21
C THR A 221 15.76 20.52 -5.90
N GLN A 222 16.22 19.29 -6.18
CA GLN A 222 17.50 19.05 -6.86
C GLN A 222 17.48 19.53 -8.31
N SER A 223 16.36 19.31 -9.01
CA SER A 223 16.15 19.79 -10.38
C SER A 223 16.29 21.31 -10.47
N ARG A 224 15.64 22.05 -9.55
CA ARG A 224 15.74 23.52 -9.47
C ARG A 224 17.15 24.02 -9.13
N ALA A 225 17.90 23.25 -8.33
CA ALA A 225 19.27 23.58 -8.00
C ALA A 225 20.26 23.33 -9.17
N GLY A 226 19.78 22.77 -10.30
CA GLY A 226 20.63 22.40 -11.43
C GLY A 226 21.53 21.19 -11.13
N ALA A 227 21.23 20.43 -10.08
CA ALA A 227 22.05 19.33 -9.60
C ALA A 227 21.82 18.00 -10.36
N LEU A 228 20.92 17.99 -11.36
CA LEU A 228 20.58 16.78 -12.11
C LEU A 228 21.31 16.72 -13.46
N PRO A 229 21.98 15.61 -13.78
CA PRO A 229 22.50 15.37 -15.12
C PRO A 229 21.32 15.31 -16.10
N HIS A 230 21.37 16.11 -17.18
CA HIS A 230 20.38 16.06 -18.25
C HIS A 230 20.52 14.75 -19.03
N GLN A 231 19.83 13.69 -18.61
CA GLN A 231 19.66 12.50 -19.42
C GLN A 231 18.32 12.58 -20.14
N THR A 232 18.34 13.04 -21.39
CA THR A 232 17.21 12.93 -22.30
C THR A 232 17.05 11.47 -22.67
N ARG A 233 16.03 10.81 -22.11
CA ARG A 233 15.62 9.47 -22.52
C ARG A 233 15.07 9.58 -23.95
N THR A 234 15.70 8.90 -24.90
CA THR A 234 15.22 8.77 -26.29
C THR A 234 14.27 7.58 -26.42
#